data_AF-A0A1W9WJV0-F1
#
_entry.id   AF-A0A1W9WJV0-F1
#
_cell.length_a   1.000
_cell.length_b   1.000
_cell.length_c   1.000
_cell.angle_alpha   90.00
_cell.angle_beta   90.00
_cell.angle_gamma   90.00
#
_symmetry.space_group_name_H-M   'P 1'
#
loop_
_entity.id
_entity.type
_entity.pdbx_description
1 polymer ?
#
loop_
_entity_poly.entity_id
_entity_poly.type
_entity_poly.pdbx_seq_one_letter_code
_entity_poly.pdbx_strand_id
1 'polypeptide(L)'
;MHFLFLPRLIPAENVQPGKRKLNPVSILLVEDSEGKTLYEYSQPSTEQIIDPALAYLMTSILSDDEARAPAFGAWSDLTLSDRPVGAKTGTTNNFRDNWTIGYTPQLATGVWVGNNDNTPMEDVTGLSGAAPIWNKVMQFYHKDLPVKSWGERPAGIVDEVVDSVSGMLPGKYTQSTVKELFLEPFVPTQKDNVHQVFPINKTNNKLAVAGCTPPEYIEYRVYQIFPPVANDWVKNRISQPPHEYDYNCAGGVATGTVSIIHPRSFQYVRGSVVISGSVNIDNFQAYRLTYGKGLNPTGWTQIGTDFMSPVQNSALGTWQTYGLAEGLYTLQLTAVRNDNTIGSFTTQVTIDNTSPSAEVINPRDGQVYVSDDDEYVNLQVDAADNFAMRRVVYIVNNTYIGQTTVAPFTYRWTVPTLPKPLDKSSNYTKTYTIYVTASDQAGNGVKSKKVEIKVIPDLEED
;
A
#
# COMPACT_ATOMS: atom_id res chain seq x y z
N MET A 1 12.84 -14.07 45.82
CA MET A 1 13.80 -14.42 44.76
C MET A 1 13.88 -13.23 43.82
N HIS A 2 14.94 -12.42 43.90
CA HIS A 2 15.18 -11.31 42.98
C HIS A 2 16.08 -11.84 41.86
N PHE A 3 15.52 -12.13 40.69
CA PHE A 3 16.32 -12.40 39.50
C PHE A 3 16.64 -11.08 38.80
N LEU A 4 17.77 -10.48 39.17
CA LEU A 4 18.44 -9.46 38.36
C LEU A 4 19.21 -10.21 37.28
N PHE A 5 18.70 -10.20 36.05
CA PHE A 5 19.54 -10.50 34.88
C PHE A 5 20.56 -9.36 34.76
N LEU A 6 21.75 -9.55 35.29
CA LEU A 6 22.90 -8.75 34.92
C LEU A 6 23.29 -9.16 33.49
N PRO A 7 23.11 -8.31 32.47
CA PRO A 7 23.59 -8.65 31.15
C PRO A 7 25.10 -8.79 31.23
N ARG A 8 25.62 -9.92 30.73
CA ARG A 8 27.07 -10.22 30.69
C ARG A 8 27.83 -9.00 30.18
N LEU A 9 28.88 -8.58 30.90
CA LEU A 9 29.78 -7.55 30.39
C LEU A 9 30.37 -8.05 29.07
N ILE A 10 30.10 -7.33 28.00
CA ILE A 10 30.67 -7.64 26.68
C ILE A 10 32.08 -7.04 26.68
N PRO A 11 33.14 -7.83 26.44
CA PRO A 11 34.49 -7.29 26.27
C PRO A 11 34.50 -6.20 25.19
N ALA A 12 35.31 -5.16 25.36
CA ALA A 12 35.29 -3.98 24.50
C ALA A 12 35.49 -4.31 23.01
N GLU A 13 36.30 -5.34 22.74
CA GLU A 13 36.59 -5.90 21.42
C GLU A 13 35.38 -6.59 20.74
N ASN A 14 34.34 -6.95 21.51
CA ASN A 14 33.15 -7.67 21.04
C ASN A 14 31.89 -6.79 20.97
N VAL A 15 32.03 -5.48 21.21
CA VAL A 15 30.92 -4.53 21.13
C VAL A 15 30.62 -4.24 19.65
N GLN A 16 29.53 -4.81 19.13
CA GLN A 16 29.08 -4.56 17.76
C GLN A 16 28.53 -3.13 17.60
N PRO A 17 28.74 -2.48 16.44
CA PRO A 17 28.11 -1.20 16.11
C PRO A 17 26.58 -1.28 16.28
N GLY A 18 25.99 -0.32 17.02
CA GLY A 18 24.56 -0.30 17.34
C GLY A 18 24.15 -1.02 18.62
N LYS A 19 25.08 -1.70 19.33
CA LYS A 19 24.81 -2.31 20.65
C LYS A 19 25.22 -1.38 21.81
N ARG A 20 24.82 -1.78 23.03
CA ARG A 20 24.97 -1.04 24.30
C ARG A 20 26.38 -0.45 24.48
N LYS A 21 26.46 0.86 24.68
CA LYS A 21 27.71 1.58 25.01
C LYS A 21 27.96 1.76 26.51
N LEU A 22 26.90 1.81 27.32
CA LEU A 22 26.98 1.99 28.77
C LEU A 22 26.68 0.68 29.51
N ASN A 23 27.56 0.27 30.41
CA ASN A 23 27.35 -0.94 31.22
C ASN A 23 26.45 -0.63 32.43
N PRO A 24 25.50 -1.52 32.79
CA PRO A 24 24.79 -1.44 34.05
C PRO A 24 25.80 -1.64 35.18
N VAL A 25 25.61 -0.87 36.24
CA VAL A 25 26.48 -0.91 37.41
C VAL A 25 25.74 -1.59 38.55
N SER A 26 26.33 -2.66 39.07
CA SER A 26 25.80 -3.44 40.19
C SER A 26 26.56 -3.22 41.50
N ILE A 27 27.80 -2.72 41.43
CA ILE A 27 28.64 -2.40 42.59
C ILE A 27 28.82 -0.89 42.62
N LEU A 28 28.41 -0.24 43.71
CA LEU A 28 28.53 1.21 43.87
C LEU A 28 29.73 1.62 44.71
N LEU A 29 30.12 0.78 45.67
CA LEU A 29 31.20 1.07 46.62
C LEU A 29 31.87 -0.24 47.04
N VAL A 30 33.20 -0.24 47.12
CA VAL A 30 34.01 -1.29 47.74
C VAL A 30 34.94 -0.62 48.75
N GLU A 31 34.95 -1.11 49.98
CA GLU A 31 35.81 -0.62 51.06
C GLU A 31 36.61 -1.78 51.66
N ASP A 32 37.79 -1.48 52.21
CA ASP A 32 38.53 -2.43 53.04
C ASP A 32 38.00 -2.46 54.49
N SER A 33 38.58 -3.33 55.32
CA SER A 33 38.18 -3.50 56.73
C SER A 33 38.43 -2.27 57.59
N GLU A 34 39.25 -1.32 57.13
CA GLU A 34 39.56 -0.07 57.83
C GLU A 34 38.64 1.08 57.36
N GLY A 35 37.71 0.81 56.45
CA GLY A 35 36.78 1.79 55.89
C GLY A 35 37.40 2.65 54.77
N LYS A 36 38.53 2.23 54.19
CA LYS A 36 39.12 2.92 53.05
C LYS A 36 38.44 2.47 51.76
N THR A 37 37.96 3.44 50.99
CA THR A 37 37.37 3.22 49.67
C THR A 37 38.40 2.69 48.67
N LEU A 38 38.11 1.51 48.11
CA LEU A 38 38.87 0.84 47.06
C LEU A 38 38.27 1.07 45.67
N TYR A 39 36.95 1.25 45.60
CA TYR A 39 36.21 1.54 44.38
C TYR A 39 34.95 2.30 44.73
N GLU A 40 34.60 3.32 43.95
CA GLU A 40 33.36 4.07 44.07
C GLU A 40 32.82 4.41 42.69
N TYR A 41 31.51 4.22 42.51
CA TYR A 41 30.78 4.67 41.34
C TYR A 41 29.86 5.82 41.73
N SER A 42 30.38 7.05 41.66
CA SER A 42 29.68 8.25 42.11
C SER A 42 28.98 9.02 40.99
N GLN A 43 29.38 8.83 39.73
CA GLN A 43 28.79 9.54 38.58
C GLN A 43 28.40 8.57 37.47
N PRO A 44 27.08 8.40 37.20
CA PRO A 44 26.66 7.66 36.04
C PRO A 44 27.07 8.39 34.77
N SER A 45 27.80 7.71 33.89
CA SER A 45 28.06 8.22 32.54
C SER A 45 26.74 8.23 31.78
N THR A 46 26.38 9.39 31.22
CA THR A 46 25.16 9.57 30.43
C THR A 46 25.54 9.93 29.00
N GLU A 47 24.94 9.25 28.03
CA GLU A 47 25.06 9.57 26.62
C GLU A 47 23.64 9.69 26.03
N GLN A 48 23.36 10.81 25.39
CA GLN A 48 22.12 10.96 24.64
C GLN A 48 22.26 10.22 23.30
N ILE A 49 21.55 9.10 23.18
CA ILE A 49 21.58 8.25 21.97
C ILE A 49 20.39 8.48 21.03
N ILE A 50 19.35 9.15 21.52
CA ILE A 50 18.13 9.50 20.77
C ILE A 50 17.74 10.95 21.07
N ASP A 51 17.09 11.59 20.10
CA ASP A 51 16.54 12.93 20.27
C ASP A 51 15.40 12.93 21.33
N PRO A 52 15.29 13.94 22.21
CA PRO A 52 14.29 13.94 23.28
C PRO A 52 12.85 13.97 22.74
N ALA A 53 12.59 14.64 21.61
CA ALA A 53 11.28 14.67 21.00
C ALA A 53 10.90 13.29 20.45
N LEU A 54 11.85 12.59 19.82
CA LEU A 54 11.65 11.22 19.36
C LEU A 54 11.43 10.26 20.54
N ALA A 55 12.20 10.40 21.63
CA ALA A 55 12.04 9.60 22.83
C ALA A 55 10.64 9.78 23.45
N TYR A 56 10.19 11.03 23.57
CA TYR A 56 8.87 11.37 24.10
C TYR A 56 7.76 10.78 23.21
N LEU A 57 7.89 10.86 21.88
CA LEU A 57 6.91 10.26 20.96
C LEU A 57 6.82 8.74 21.15
N MET A 58 7.97 8.05 21.28
CA MET A 58 7.98 6.61 21.57
C MET A 58 7.35 6.29 22.92
N THR A 59 7.59 7.10 23.94
CA THR A 59 6.92 6.94 25.24
C THR A 59 5.42 7.18 25.15
N SER A 60 4.96 8.15 24.36
CA SER A 60 3.53 8.37 24.11
C SER A 60 2.87 7.11 23.54
N ILE A 61 3.44 6.53 22.49
CA ILE A 61 2.94 5.29 21.87
C ILE A 61 2.95 4.13 22.86
N LEU A 62 4.06 3.95 23.59
CA LEU A 62 4.24 2.83 24.51
C LEU A 62 3.44 2.97 25.80
N SER A 63 2.90 4.14 26.13
CA SER A 63 2.11 4.38 27.34
C SER A 63 0.61 4.47 27.10
N ASP A 64 0.18 4.44 25.84
CA ASP A 64 -1.23 4.44 25.47
C ASP A 64 -1.88 3.07 25.75
N ASP A 65 -2.75 3.01 26.76
CA ASP A 65 -3.54 1.81 27.08
C ASP A 65 -4.71 1.62 26.11
N GLU A 66 -5.34 2.70 25.66
CA GLU A 66 -6.50 2.64 24.76
C GLU A 66 -6.08 2.02 23.43
N ALA A 67 -4.93 2.45 22.88
CA ALA A 67 -4.37 1.87 21.66
C ALA A 67 -4.00 0.38 21.80
N ARG A 68 -3.67 -0.08 23.01
CA ARG A 68 -3.30 -1.47 23.30
C ARG A 68 -4.50 -2.37 23.64
N ALA A 69 -5.58 -1.80 24.14
CA ALA A 69 -6.74 -2.51 24.65
C ALA A 69 -7.35 -3.54 23.66
N PRO A 70 -7.43 -3.28 22.33
CA PRO A 70 -7.96 -4.27 21.38
C PRO A 70 -7.17 -5.59 21.35
N ALA A 71 -5.87 -5.55 21.65
CA ALA A 71 -5.00 -6.72 21.64
C ALA A 71 -4.82 -7.35 23.03
N PHE A 72 -4.76 -6.53 24.08
CA PHE A 72 -4.35 -6.97 25.41
C PHE A 72 -5.41 -6.80 26.51
N GLY A 73 -6.55 -6.19 26.18
CA GLY A 73 -7.55 -5.74 27.14
C GLY A 73 -7.16 -4.42 27.81
N ALA A 74 -8.15 -3.58 28.10
CA ALA A 74 -7.95 -2.35 28.87
C ALA A 74 -7.54 -2.68 30.31
N TRP A 75 -6.67 -1.86 30.90
CA TRP A 75 -6.18 -2.04 32.27
C TRP A 75 -5.54 -3.41 32.53
N SER A 76 -4.87 -3.96 31.52
CA SER A 76 -4.15 -5.23 31.62
C SER A 76 -2.93 -5.12 32.55
N ASP A 77 -2.23 -6.25 32.76
CA ASP A 77 -0.95 -6.30 33.49
C ASP A 77 0.15 -5.41 32.88
N LEU A 78 -0.08 -4.77 31.74
CA LEU A 78 0.82 -3.77 31.14
C LEU A 78 0.61 -2.35 31.68
N THR A 79 -0.34 -2.16 32.60
CA THR A 79 -0.69 -0.86 33.19
C THR A 79 -0.40 -0.80 34.68
N LEU A 80 -0.26 0.42 35.21
CA LEU A 80 -0.24 0.72 36.64
C LEU A 80 -1.37 1.73 36.90
N SER A 81 -2.13 1.53 37.97
CA SER A 81 -3.37 2.29 38.22
C SER A 81 -3.15 3.74 38.63
N ASP A 82 -1.97 4.08 39.19
CA ASP A 82 -1.70 5.37 39.82
C ASP A 82 -0.68 6.23 39.06
N ARG A 83 -0.02 5.70 38.02
CA ARG A 83 1.12 6.35 37.38
C ARG A 83 1.26 5.99 35.90
N PRO A 84 1.87 6.87 35.10
CA PRO A 84 2.14 6.56 33.71
C PRO A 84 3.15 5.42 33.58
N VAL A 85 2.95 4.56 32.59
CA VAL A 85 3.85 3.44 32.32
C VAL A 85 3.93 3.15 30.83
N GLY A 86 5.16 3.04 30.32
CA GLY A 86 5.44 2.57 28.97
C GLY A 86 5.71 1.07 29.01
N ALA A 87 5.13 0.27 28.12
CA ALA A 87 5.35 -1.19 28.13
C ALA A 87 5.25 -1.82 26.74
N LYS A 88 6.07 -2.85 26.52
CA LYS A 88 6.09 -3.67 25.30
C LYS A 88 6.31 -5.14 25.64
N THR A 89 5.51 -5.98 25.02
CA THR A 89 5.64 -7.45 25.08
C THR A 89 6.43 -7.99 23.88
N GLY A 90 7.04 -9.15 24.06
CA GLY A 90 7.63 -9.96 22.99
C GLY A 90 7.35 -11.44 23.24
N THR A 91 7.06 -12.18 22.17
CA THR A 91 6.86 -13.64 22.20
C THR A 91 7.61 -14.22 21.01
N THR A 92 8.50 -15.18 21.23
CA THR A 92 9.18 -15.86 20.12
C THR A 92 8.24 -16.85 19.42
N ASN A 93 8.57 -17.21 18.18
CA ASN A 93 7.83 -18.25 17.45
C ASN A 93 7.81 -19.56 18.27
N ASN A 94 6.70 -20.29 18.21
CA ASN A 94 6.49 -21.53 18.98
C ASN A 94 6.56 -21.36 20.52
N PHE A 95 6.30 -20.16 21.06
CA PHE A 95 6.13 -19.92 22.50
C PHE A 95 7.33 -20.36 23.38
N ARG A 96 8.56 -20.18 22.91
CA ARG A 96 9.76 -20.57 23.67
C ARG A 96 10.20 -19.52 24.69
N ASP A 97 10.04 -18.26 24.33
CA ASP A 97 10.44 -17.11 25.14
C ASP A 97 9.34 -16.08 25.18
N ASN A 98 9.09 -15.58 26.38
CA ASN A 98 8.15 -14.52 26.66
C ASN A 98 8.87 -13.37 27.36
N TRP A 99 8.72 -12.16 26.82
CA TRP A 99 9.30 -10.95 27.36
C TRP A 99 8.22 -9.92 27.65
N THR A 100 8.39 -9.20 28.77
CA THR A 100 7.75 -7.91 29.01
C THR A 100 8.82 -6.93 29.46
N ILE A 101 8.95 -5.84 28.71
CA ILE A 101 9.82 -4.72 29.06
C ILE A 101 8.92 -3.52 29.26
N GLY A 102 9.05 -2.86 30.41
CA GLY A 102 8.31 -1.65 30.69
C GLY A 102 9.00 -0.75 31.69
N TYR A 103 8.60 0.51 31.70
CA TYR A 103 9.28 1.57 32.42
C TYR A 103 8.33 2.67 32.88
N THR A 104 8.70 3.30 33.98
CA THR A 104 8.19 4.59 34.48
C THR A 104 9.31 5.63 34.40
N PRO A 105 9.07 6.92 34.70
CA PRO A 105 10.15 7.90 34.83
C PRO A 105 11.21 7.56 35.90
N GLN A 106 10.99 6.54 36.73
CA GLN A 106 11.84 6.18 37.87
C GLN A 106 12.54 4.84 37.71
N LEU A 107 11.98 3.91 36.92
CA LEU A 107 12.48 2.54 36.81
C LEU A 107 12.18 1.96 35.44
N ALA A 108 13.15 1.26 34.86
CA ALA A 108 12.95 0.36 33.72
C ALA A 108 13.16 -1.08 34.18
N THR A 109 12.26 -1.99 33.78
CA THR A 109 12.31 -3.42 34.14
C THR A 109 12.02 -4.27 32.91
N GLY A 110 12.84 -5.30 32.72
CA GLY A 110 12.60 -6.37 31.75
C GLY A 110 12.40 -7.70 32.47
N VAL A 111 11.37 -8.44 32.09
CA VAL A 111 11.08 -9.78 32.58
C VAL A 111 11.08 -10.74 31.41
N TRP A 112 11.81 -11.84 31.57
CA TRP A 112 11.77 -12.99 30.69
C TRP A 112 11.19 -14.20 31.41
N VAL A 113 10.43 -14.99 30.67
CA VAL A 113 9.92 -16.29 31.08
C VAL A 113 10.14 -17.27 29.94
N GLY A 114 10.70 -18.43 30.25
CA GLY A 114 10.92 -19.53 29.32
C GLY A 114 11.39 -20.77 30.05
N ASN A 115 11.38 -21.92 29.36
CA ASN A 115 11.95 -23.15 29.91
C ASN A 115 13.47 -23.11 29.78
N ASN A 116 14.19 -23.46 30.85
CA ASN A 116 15.67 -23.43 30.86
C ASN A 116 16.32 -24.41 29.86
N ASP A 117 15.56 -25.40 29.38
CA ASP A 117 15.97 -26.36 28.34
C ASP A 117 15.49 -25.97 26.92
N ASN A 118 14.96 -24.75 26.77
CA ASN A 118 14.43 -24.19 25.53
C ASN A 118 13.21 -24.95 24.97
N THR A 119 12.58 -25.85 25.72
CA THR A 119 11.33 -26.49 25.28
C THR A 119 10.19 -25.46 25.15
N PRO A 120 9.27 -25.60 24.18
CA PRO A 120 8.10 -24.72 24.06
C PRO A 120 7.26 -24.71 25.33
N MET A 121 6.71 -23.54 25.68
CA MET A 121 5.65 -23.43 26.68
C MET A 121 4.27 -23.67 26.03
N GLU A 122 3.31 -24.17 26.78
CA GLU A 122 1.95 -24.43 26.30
C GLU A 122 1.09 -23.15 26.35
N ASP A 123 0.86 -22.52 25.20
CA ASP A 123 0.00 -21.34 25.02
C ASP A 123 0.34 -20.12 25.91
N VAL A 124 1.61 -19.97 26.31
CA VAL A 124 2.06 -18.83 27.13
C VAL A 124 2.64 -17.74 26.24
N THR A 125 2.14 -16.50 26.41
CA THR A 125 2.60 -15.31 25.67
C THR A 125 3.32 -14.33 26.59
N GLY A 126 3.93 -13.28 26.02
CA GLY A 126 4.44 -12.15 26.80
C GLY A 126 3.43 -11.56 27.78
N LEU A 127 2.13 -11.51 27.41
CA LEU A 127 1.06 -11.01 28.26
C LEU A 127 0.68 -11.98 29.38
N SER A 128 0.60 -13.29 29.13
CA SER A 128 0.17 -14.27 30.14
C SER A 128 1.31 -14.80 31.01
N GLY A 129 2.56 -14.73 30.55
CA GLY A 129 3.74 -15.21 31.27
C GLY A 129 4.53 -14.12 31.96
N ALA A 130 5.15 -13.22 31.18
CA ALA A 130 6.09 -12.23 31.72
C ALA A 130 5.40 -10.98 32.31
N ALA A 131 4.29 -10.52 31.75
CA ALA A 131 3.62 -9.30 32.19
C ALA A 131 3.10 -9.34 33.64
N PRO A 132 2.49 -10.44 34.16
CA PRO A 132 2.02 -10.47 35.53
C PRO A 132 3.17 -10.39 36.56
N ILE A 133 4.33 -10.97 36.23
CA ILE A 133 5.54 -10.87 37.05
C ILE A 133 6.07 -9.43 37.01
N TRP A 134 6.18 -8.87 35.80
CA TRP A 134 6.60 -7.48 35.60
C TRP A 134 5.70 -6.51 36.38
N ASN A 135 4.38 -6.68 36.31
CA ASN A 135 3.41 -5.82 36.96
C ASN A 135 3.60 -5.84 38.48
N LYS A 136 3.69 -7.02 39.09
CA LYS A 136 3.92 -7.17 40.54
C LYS A 136 5.24 -6.56 40.99
N VAL A 137 6.31 -6.71 40.21
CA VAL A 137 7.62 -6.08 40.51
C VAL A 137 7.50 -4.56 40.45
N MET A 138 6.86 -4.03 39.42
CA MET A 138 6.67 -2.59 39.26
C MET A 138 5.78 -2.02 40.38
N GLN A 139 4.65 -2.65 40.71
CA GLN A 139 3.80 -2.24 41.83
C GLN A 139 4.55 -2.28 43.17
N PHE A 140 5.31 -3.34 43.43
CA PHE A 140 6.09 -3.48 44.65
C PHE A 140 7.14 -2.37 44.80
N TYR A 141 7.90 -2.09 43.74
CA TYR A 141 8.90 -1.02 43.76
C TYR A 141 8.28 0.36 44.01
N HIS A 142 7.11 0.62 43.45
CA HIS A 142 6.49 1.94 43.48
C HIS A 142 5.57 2.22 44.69
N LYS A 143 5.28 1.22 45.54
CA LYS A 143 4.27 1.28 46.61
C LYS A 143 4.32 2.55 47.47
N ASP A 144 5.53 3.02 47.82
CA ASP A 144 5.74 4.17 48.70
C ASP A 144 6.52 5.30 48.01
N LEU A 145 6.58 5.28 46.67
CA LEU A 145 7.27 6.30 45.88
C LEU A 145 6.27 7.33 45.33
N PRO A 146 6.63 8.63 45.32
CA PRO A 146 5.80 9.64 44.68
C PRO A 146 5.60 9.31 43.21
N VAL A 147 4.40 9.57 42.70
CA VAL A 147 4.09 9.44 41.27
C VAL A 147 4.84 10.53 40.51
N LYS A 148 5.63 10.14 39.50
CA LYS A 148 6.25 11.06 38.55
C LYS A 148 5.53 11.02 37.21
N SER A 149 5.34 12.19 36.60
CA SER A 149 4.90 12.29 35.20
C SER A 149 6.09 12.10 34.26
N TRP A 150 5.82 11.96 32.96
CA TRP A 150 6.84 11.96 31.90
C TRP A 150 7.63 13.28 31.78
N GLY A 151 7.26 14.31 32.54
CA GLY A 151 7.82 15.65 32.44
C GLY A 151 7.09 16.51 31.41
N GLU A 152 7.69 17.66 31.09
CA GLU A 152 7.20 18.56 30.05
C GLU A 152 7.48 18.00 28.65
N ARG A 153 6.56 18.25 27.71
CA ARG A 153 6.73 17.86 26.31
C ARG A 153 7.91 18.66 25.70
N PRO A 154 8.92 17.99 25.11
CA PRO A 154 10.02 18.67 24.43
C PRO A 154 9.55 19.51 23.24
N ALA A 155 10.34 20.54 22.87
CA ALA A 155 10.14 21.29 21.65
C ALA A 155 10.26 20.39 20.40
N GLY A 156 9.63 20.77 19.28
CA GLY A 156 9.65 19.98 18.04
C GLY A 156 8.56 18.91 17.96
N ILE A 157 7.68 18.80 18.96
CA ILE A 157 6.48 17.96 18.93
C ILE A 157 5.24 18.86 18.81
N VAL A 158 4.41 18.57 17.82
CA VAL A 158 3.13 19.24 17.60
C VAL A 158 1.98 18.25 17.67
N ASP A 159 0.82 18.76 18.04
CA ASP A 159 -0.43 18.02 17.86
C ASP A 159 -1.02 18.36 16.49
N GLU A 160 -1.43 17.35 15.73
CA GLU A 160 -2.13 17.55 14.45
C GLU A 160 -3.41 16.70 14.41
N VAL A 161 -4.45 17.23 13.76
CA VAL A 161 -5.68 16.46 13.52
C VAL A 161 -5.55 15.77 12.17
N VAL A 162 -5.60 14.44 12.19
CA VAL A 162 -5.45 13.60 11.00
C VAL A 162 -6.67 12.70 10.80
N ASP A 163 -6.88 12.24 9.58
CA ASP A 163 -7.84 11.17 9.28
C ASP A 163 -7.42 9.89 10.01
N SER A 164 -8.38 9.25 10.70
CA SER A 164 -8.10 8.13 11.61
C SER A 164 -7.62 6.85 10.92
N VAL A 165 -7.76 6.77 9.59
CA VAL A 165 -7.46 5.57 8.81
C VAL A 165 -6.17 5.74 8.01
N SER A 166 -6.03 6.87 7.32
CA SER A 166 -4.87 7.18 6.48
C SER A 166 -3.70 7.80 7.25
N GLY A 167 -3.97 8.42 8.41
CA GLY A 167 -2.98 9.22 9.15
C GLY A 167 -2.56 10.51 8.42
N MET A 168 -3.28 10.89 7.36
CA MET A 168 -3.06 12.10 6.56
C MET A 168 -3.97 13.25 6.99
N LEU A 169 -3.76 14.46 6.47
CA LEU A 169 -4.64 15.59 6.77
C LEU A 169 -6.08 15.31 6.31
N PRO A 170 -7.11 15.75 7.04
CA PRO A 170 -8.50 15.51 6.66
C PRO A 170 -8.85 16.04 5.27
N GLY A 171 -9.49 15.18 4.48
CA GLY A 171 -10.02 15.46 3.16
C GLY A 171 -11.52 15.77 3.18
N LYS A 172 -12.09 15.98 1.98
CA LYS A 172 -13.54 16.23 1.82
C LYS A 172 -14.39 15.02 2.24
N TYR A 173 -13.86 13.81 2.11
CA TYR A 173 -14.59 12.56 2.33
C TYR A 173 -14.10 11.79 3.57
N THR A 174 -13.26 12.42 4.39
CA THR A 174 -12.82 11.87 5.69
C THR A 174 -14.02 11.56 6.56
N GLN A 175 -14.05 10.33 7.07
CA GLN A 175 -15.20 9.83 7.85
C GLN A 175 -15.03 10.11 9.35
N SER A 176 -13.80 10.06 9.85
CA SER A 176 -13.48 10.36 11.25
C SER A 176 -12.02 10.81 11.38
N THR A 177 -11.76 11.61 12.40
CA THR A 177 -10.44 12.19 12.67
C THR A 177 -9.94 11.82 14.07
N VAL A 178 -8.63 11.80 14.24
CA VAL A 178 -7.95 11.63 15.52
C VAL A 178 -6.92 12.75 15.70
N LYS A 179 -6.66 13.14 16.94
CA LYS A 179 -5.59 14.09 17.29
C LYS A 179 -4.36 13.30 17.70
N GLU A 180 -3.27 13.44 16.95
CA GLU A 180 -2.04 12.67 17.12
C GLU A 180 -0.82 13.56 17.31
N LEU A 181 0.25 12.98 17.86
CA LEU A 181 1.53 13.66 18.04
C LEU A 181 2.47 13.41 16.86
N PHE A 182 3.09 14.48 16.37
CA PHE A 182 4.08 14.41 15.30
C PHE A 182 5.34 15.16 15.69
N LEU A 183 6.48 14.68 15.19
CA LEU A 183 7.67 15.51 15.06
C LEU A 183 7.41 16.54 13.96
N GLU A 184 7.72 17.83 14.19
CA GLU A 184 7.43 18.94 13.26
C GLU A 184 7.79 18.64 11.79
N PRO A 185 8.97 18.07 11.45
CA PRO A 185 9.33 17.78 10.05
C PRO A 185 8.52 16.65 9.40
N PHE A 186 7.80 15.86 10.20
CA PHE A 186 7.07 14.65 9.80
C PHE A 186 5.55 14.81 9.88
N VAL A 187 5.06 16.03 10.14
CA VAL A 187 3.63 16.34 10.03
C VAL A 187 3.16 16.04 8.60
N PRO A 188 2.06 15.31 8.40
CA PRO A 188 1.56 15.02 7.06
C PRO A 188 1.19 16.30 6.33
N THR A 189 1.62 16.43 5.08
CA THR A 189 1.29 17.57 4.21
C THR A 189 0.24 17.22 3.16
N GLN A 190 0.01 15.93 2.95
CA GLN A 190 -0.97 15.42 2.00
C GLN A 190 -2.32 15.25 2.70
N LYS A 191 -3.39 15.42 1.93
CA LYS A 191 -4.75 15.11 2.37
C LYS A 191 -5.03 13.63 2.18
N ASP A 192 -5.97 13.13 2.97
CA ASP A 192 -6.54 11.80 2.90
C ASP A 192 -6.78 11.35 1.46
N ASN A 193 -6.15 10.22 1.13
CA ASN A 193 -6.23 9.54 -0.16
C ASN A 193 -6.85 8.14 -0.06
N VAL A 194 -7.22 7.70 1.13
CA VAL A 194 -7.85 6.40 1.38
C VAL A 194 -9.35 6.50 1.16
N HIS A 195 -10.00 7.55 1.67
CA HIS A 195 -11.44 7.73 1.49
C HIS A 195 -11.75 8.33 0.10
N GLN A 196 -12.08 7.46 -0.84
CA GLN A 196 -12.38 7.83 -2.21
C GLN A 196 -13.87 7.70 -2.51
N VAL A 197 -14.40 8.69 -3.21
CA VAL A 197 -15.80 8.70 -3.62
C VAL A 197 -15.96 8.04 -4.99
N PHE A 198 -16.94 7.15 -5.11
CA PHE A 198 -17.31 6.52 -6.36
C PHE A 198 -18.78 6.82 -6.66
N PRO A 199 -19.12 7.27 -7.89
CA PRO A 199 -20.50 7.38 -8.31
C PRO A 199 -21.03 5.96 -8.59
N ILE A 200 -22.08 5.54 -7.88
CA ILE A 200 -22.68 4.20 -7.96
C ILE A 200 -24.13 4.34 -8.43
N ASN A 201 -24.57 3.47 -9.34
CA ASN A 201 -26.00 3.32 -9.60
C ASN A 201 -26.63 2.53 -8.45
N LYS A 202 -27.49 3.20 -7.67
CA LYS A 202 -28.15 2.60 -6.50
C LYS A 202 -29.11 1.44 -6.83
N THR A 203 -29.53 1.30 -8.09
CA THR A 203 -30.48 0.25 -8.51
C THR A 203 -29.82 -1.10 -8.80
N ASN A 204 -28.55 -1.10 -9.23
CA ASN A 204 -27.84 -2.32 -9.65
C ASN A 204 -26.44 -2.45 -9.05
N ASN A 205 -26.02 -1.48 -8.23
CA ASN A 205 -24.75 -1.46 -7.49
C ASN A 205 -23.51 -1.53 -8.39
N LYS A 206 -23.58 -0.97 -9.60
CA LYS A 206 -22.46 -0.81 -10.54
C LYS A 206 -21.93 0.63 -10.54
N LEU A 207 -20.70 0.86 -11.01
CA LEU A 207 -20.14 2.21 -11.17
C LEU A 207 -21.00 3.00 -12.16
N ALA A 208 -21.56 4.13 -11.73
CA ALA A 208 -22.38 4.97 -12.58
C ALA A 208 -21.54 5.61 -13.69
N VAL A 209 -22.14 5.71 -14.88
CA VAL A 209 -21.50 6.29 -16.05
C VAL A 209 -22.27 7.54 -16.45
N ALA A 210 -21.57 8.67 -16.54
CA ALA A 210 -22.17 9.93 -16.98
C ALA A 210 -22.80 9.77 -18.38
N GLY A 211 -24.07 10.16 -18.51
CA GLY A 211 -24.87 10.00 -19.74
C GLY A 211 -25.57 8.64 -19.89
N CYS A 212 -25.23 7.64 -19.07
CA CYS A 212 -25.86 6.33 -19.09
C CYS A 212 -26.70 6.05 -17.84
N THR A 213 -26.20 6.42 -16.67
CA THR A 213 -26.95 6.36 -15.42
C THR A 213 -27.68 7.69 -15.24
N PRO A 214 -29.02 7.71 -15.26
CA PRO A 214 -29.80 8.91 -14.92
C PRO A 214 -29.33 9.51 -13.58
N PRO A 215 -29.13 10.85 -13.48
CA PRO A 215 -28.61 11.49 -12.27
C PRO A 215 -29.35 11.11 -10.98
N GLU A 216 -30.66 10.88 -11.06
CA GLU A 216 -31.51 10.45 -9.93
C GLU A 216 -31.16 9.06 -9.38
N TYR A 217 -30.47 8.23 -10.16
CA TYR A 217 -29.98 6.91 -9.77
C TYR A 217 -28.52 6.90 -9.34
N ILE A 218 -27.80 8.02 -9.48
CA ILE A 218 -26.42 8.15 -9.02
C ILE A 218 -26.41 8.47 -7.53
N GLU A 219 -25.76 7.61 -6.75
CA GLU A 219 -25.36 7.92 -5.38
C GLU A 219 -23.83 7.97 -5.29
N TYR A 220 -23.30 8.90 -4.51
CA TYR A 220 -21.87 8.99 -4.26
C TYR A 220 -21.54 8.22 -3.00
N ARG A 221 -20.88 7.07 -3.15
CA ARG A 221 -20.50 6.21 -2.03
C ARG A 221 -19.00 6.32 -1.77
N VAL A 222 -18.63 6.48 -0.50
CA VAL A 222 -17.23 6.54 -0.08
C VAL A 222 -16.74 5.13 0.23
N TYR A 223 -15.59 4.78 -0.34
CA TYR A 223 -14.89 3.51 -0.12
C TYR A 223 -13.49 3.79 0.43
N GLN A 224 -12.99 2.88 1.27
CA GLN A 224 -11.61 2.90 1.73
C GLN A 224 -10.73 2.12 0.76
N ILE A 225 -9.89 2.85 0.04
CA ILE A 225 -8.98 2.33 -0.97
C ILE A 225 -7.57 2.28 -0.37
N PHE A 226 -7.19 1.10 0.11
CA PHE A 226 -5.87 0.87 0.69
C PHE A 226 -4.83 0.57 -0.40
N PRO A 227 -3.53 0.78 -0.11
CA PRO A 227 -2.46 0.39 -1.00
C PRO A 227 -2.50 -1.12 -1.34
N PRO A 228 -2.06 -1.53 -2.54
CA PRO A 228 -2.15 -2.93 -2.99
C PRO A 228 -1.53 -3.96 -2.04
N VAL A 229 -0.52 -3.57 -1.26
CA VAL A 229 0.10 -4.43 -0.24
C VAL A 229 -0.88 -4.93 0.82
N ALA A 230 -2.02 -4.25 1.00
CA ALA A 230 -3.08 -4.60 1.93
C ALA A 230 -4.22 -5.41 1.28
N ASN A 231 -4.16 -5.72 -0.02
CA ASN A 231 -5.28 -6.35 -0.74
C ASN A 231 -5.74 -7.66 -0.10
N ASP A 232 -4.82 -8.52 0.35
CA ASP A 232 -5.18 -9.79 1.00
C ASP A 232 -5.92 -9.57 2.32
N TRP A 233 -5.53 -8.54 3.07
CA TRP A 233 -6.22 -8.12 4.30
C TRP A 233 -7.59 -7.51 3.99
N VAL A 234 -7.70 -6.71 2.93
CA VAL A 234 -8.94 -6.04 2.49
C VAL A 234 -10.00 -7.02 1.97
N LYS A 235 -9.59 -8.05 1.22
CA LYS A 235 -10.43 -8.91 0.35
C LYS A 235 -11.70 -9.50 0.98
N ASN A 236 -11.80 -9.56 2.30
CA ASN A 236 -13.00 -10.00 3.03
C ASN A 236 -13.35 -9.15 4.27
N ARG A 237 -12.68 -8.01 4.48
CA ARG A 237 -12.85 -7.18 5.69
C ARG A 237 -13.49 -5.84 5.42
N ILE A 238 -13.26 -5.28 4.23
CA ILE A 238 -13.70 -3.94 3.87
C ILE A 238 -14.44 -4.00 2.55
N SER A 239 -15.61 -3.36 2.49
CA SER A 239 -16.38 -3.24 1.26
C SER A 239 -15.53 -2.57 0.18
N GLN A 240 -15.47 -3.16 -1.01
CA GLN A 240 -14.74 -2.63 -2.15
C GLN A 240 -15.71 -2.00 -3.16
N PRO A 241 -15.26 -0.97 -3.91
CA PRO A 241 -16.07 -0.43 -4.98
C PRO A 241 -16.37 -1.51 -6.02
N PRO A 242 -17.54 -1.48 -6.67
CA PRO A 242 -17.82 -2.39 -7.76
C PRO A 242 -16.83 -2.17 -8.90
N HIS A 243 -16.49 -3.24 -9.60
CA HIS A 243 -15.55 -3.21 -10.73
C HIS A 243 -16.28 -3.08 -12.07
N GLU A 244 -17.57 -3.41 -12.07
CA GLU A 244 -18.42 -3.30 -13.24
C GLU A 244 -19.03 -1.91 -13.32
N TYR A 245 -18.98 -1.33 -14.51
CA TYR A 245 -19.69 -0.10 -14.82
C TYR A 245 -21.12 -0.41 -15.27
N ASP A 246 -22.00 0.54 -14.99
CA ASP A 246 -23.39 0.55 -15.42
C ASP A 246 -23.49 0.94 -16.90
N TYR A 247 -23.07 0.03 -17.77
CA TYR A 247 -23.26 0.16 -19.22
C TYR A 247 -24.68 -0.21 -19.66
N ASN A 248 -25.55 -0.59 -18.72
CA ASN A 248 -26.97 -0.80 -18.99
C ASN A 248 -27.67 0.54 -18.93
N CYS A 249 -27.30 1.44 -19.84
CA CYS A 249 -28.04 2.67 -20.10
C CYS A 249 -29.46 2.21 -20.49
N ALA A 250 -30.39 2.21 -19.53
CA ALA A 250 -31.74 1.71 -19.72
C ALA A 250 -32.46 2.68 -20.66
N GLY A 251 -32.30 2.41 -21.94
CA GLY A 251 -32.74 3.26 -23.04
C GLY A 251 -31.94 3.09 -24.32
N GLY A 252 -31.35 1.92 -24.58
CA GLY A 252 -30.89 1.60 -25.92
C GLY A 252 -29.91 0.43 -26.03
N VAL A 253 -30.41 -0.81 -26.07
CA VAL A 253 -30.08 -1.57 -27.29
C VAL A 253 -30.51 -0.62 -28.38
N ALA A 254 -29.60 -0.13 -29.21
CA ALA A 254 -30.00 0.81 -30.22
C ALA A 254 -30.88 0.06 -31.24
N THR A 255 -32.16 -0.06 -30.88
CA THR A 255 -33.33 -0.26 -31.72
C THR A 255 -33.61 1.02 -32.50
N GLY A 256 -32.78 2.06 -32.31
CA GLY A 256 -32.61 3.11 -33.27
C GLY A 256 -32.24 2.50 -34.62
N THR A 257 -33.02 2.87 -35.62
CA THR A 257 -32.73 2.66 -37.04
C THR A 257 -31.36 3.23 -37.46
N VAL A 258 -30.69 4.03 -36.61
CA VAL A 258 -29.33 4.57 -36.81
C VAL A 258 -28.58 4.51 -35.48
N SER A 259 -27.45 3.80 -35.42
CA SER A 259 -26.70 3.61 -34.17
C SER A 259 -25.24 3.18 -34.36
N ILE A 260 -24.40 3.50 -33.37
CA ILE A 260 -23.03 3.01 -33.25
C ILE A 260 -22.95 2.08 -32.02
N ILE A 261 -22.50 0.84 -32.23
CA ILE A 261 -22.30 -0.19 -31.22
C ILE A 261 -20.84 -0.22 -30.75
N HIS A 262 -19.90 0.01 -31.66
CA HIS A 262 -18.47 0.11 -31.39
C HIS A 262 -17.85 1.23 -32.24
N PRO A 263 -16.96 2.07 -31.69
CA PRO A 263 -16.50 2.10 -30.30
C PRO A 263 -17.59 2.53 -29.31
N ARG A 264 -17.46 2.06 -28.06
CA ARG A 264 -18.38 2.43 -26.98
C ARG A 264 -18.16 3.88 -26.56
N SER A 265 -19.17 4.50 -25.95
CA SER A 265 -19.02 5.86 -25.43
C SER A 265 -17.91 5.94 -24.38
N PHE A 266 -17.09 6.98 -24.49
CA PHE A 266 -15.85 7.25 -23.76
C PHE A 266 -14.78 6.15 -23.83
N GLN A 267 -14.88 5.25 -24.81
CA GLN A 267 -13.84 4.24 -25.03
C GLN A 267 -12.53 4.90 -25.47
N TYR A 268 -11.41 4.42 -24.94
CA TYR A 268 -10.07 4.72 -25.45
C TYR A 268 -9.83 3.92 -26.73
N VAL A 269 -9.44 4.61 -27.80
CA VAL A 269 -9.25 4.04 -29.14
C VAL A 269 -7.92 4.45 -29.72
N ARG A 270 -7.38 3.61 -30.61
CA ARG A 270 -6.09 3.84 -31.25
C ARG A 270 -5.99 3.25 -32.65
N GLY A 271 -5.05 3.76 -33.42
CA GLY A 271 -4.73 3.32 -34.76
C GLY A 271 -5.95 3.22 -35.67
N SER A 272 -6.22 2.00 -36.17
CA SER A 272 -7.33 1.71 -37.06
C SER A 272 -8.55 1.22 -36.27
N VAL A 273 -9.56 2.07 -36.14
CA VAL A 273 -10.78 1.79 -35.36
C VAL A 273 -11.88 1.33 -36.31
N VAL A 274 -12.33 0.08 -36.16
CA VAL A 274 -13.52 -0.40 -36.86
C VAL A 274 -14.74 0.19 -36.17
N ILE A 275 -15.59 0.90 -36.91
CA ILE A 275 -16.86 1.41 -36.41
C ILE A 275 -17.93 0.40 -36.82
N SER A 276 -18.69 -0.12 -35.86
CA SER A 276 -19.79 -1.04 -36.11
C SER A 276 -21.09 -0.54 -35.49
N GLY A 277 -22.21 -0.90 -36.10
CA GLY A 277 -23.51 -0.39 -35.71
C GLY A 277 -24.61 -0.80 -36.68
N SER A 278 -25.71 -0.06 -36.67
CA SER A 278 -26.87 -0.31 -37.53
C SER A 278 -27.37 0.97 -38.18
N VAL A 279 -27.67 0.89 -39.48
CA VAL A 279 -28.41 1.85 -40.28
C VAL A 279 -29.50 1.09 -41.03
N ASN A 280 -30.69 1.04 -40.43
CA ASN A 280 -31.90 0.38 -40.94
C ASN A 280 -33.07 1.35 -40.85
N ILE A 281 -33.10 2.36 -41.74
CA ILE A 281 -34.18 3.36 -41.86
C ILE A 281 -35.04 3.10 -43.09
N ASP A 282 -36.33 3.41 -43.01
CA ASP A 282 -37.20 3.46 -44.19
C ASP A 282 -36.74 4.54 -45.18
N ASN A 283 -36.99 4.33 -46.47
CA ASN A 283 -36.59 5.23 -47.56
C ASN A 283 -35.10 5.59 -47.54
N PHE A 284 -34.23 4.67 -47.12
CA PHE A 284 -32.78 4.86 -47.06
C PHE A 284 -32.18 5.32 -48.41
N GLN A 285 -31.34 6.35 -48.34
CA GLN A 285 -30.57 6.85 -49.47
C GLN A 285 -29.07 6.56 -49.28
N ALA A 286 -28.50 7.02 -48.16
CA ALA A 286 -27.09 6.85 -47.84
C ALA A 286 -26.84 7.03 -46.33
N TYR A 287 -25.67 6.61 -45.84
CA TYR A 287 -25.15 7.09 -44.55
C TYR A 287 -23.72 7.59 -44.67
N ARG A 288 -23.33 8.40 -43.67
CA ARG A 288 -22.02 9.02 -43.55
C ARG A 288 -21.52 8.91 -42.12
N LEU A 289 -20.24 8.60 -42.00
CA LEU A 289 -19.50 8.68 -40.74
C LEU A 289 -18.68 9.97 -40.72
N THR A 290 -18.74 10.71 -39.63
CA THR A 290 -17.93 11.90 -39.41
C THR A 290 -17.37 11.91 -37.98
N TYR A 291 -16.31 12.69 -37.76
CA TYR A 291 -15.77 12.93 -36.42
C TYR A 291 -15.43 14.40 -36.23
N GLY A 292 -15.42 14.84 -34.98
CA GLY A 292 -14.97 16.17 -34.60
C GLY A 292 -14.31 16.16 -33.22
N LYS A 293 -13.41 17.12 -32.96
CA LYS A 293 -12.67 17.20 -31.69
C LYS A 293 -13.55 17.77 -30.58
N GLY A 294 -13.49 17.18 -29.39
CA GLY A 294 -14.23 17.57 -28.19
C GLY A 294 -15.63 16.95 -28.07
N LEU A 295 -16.33 17.29 -26.99
CA LEU A 295 -17.69 16.82 -26.68
C LEU A 295 -18.76 17.38 -27.64
N ASN A 296 -18.57 18.62 -28.09
CA ASN A 296 -19.51 19.34 -28.96
C ASN A 296 -18.74 20.00 -30.11
N PRO A 297 -18.34 19.23 -31.14
CA PRO A 297 -17.52 19.77 -32.22
C PRO A 297 -18.28 20.79 -33.06
N THR A 298 -17.63 21.91 -33.38
CA THR A 298 -18.13 22.90 -34.35
C THR A 298 -17.69 22.61 -35.79
N GLY A 299 -16.71 21.71 -35.96
CA GLY A 299 -16.20 21.26 -37.25
C GLY A 299 -16.18 19.73 -37.32
N TRP A 300 -16.62 19.20 -38.46
CA TRP A 300 -16.75 17.77 -38.71
C TRP A 300 -15.92 17.36 -39.92
N THR A 301 -15.15 16.28 -39.76
CA THR A 301 -14.38 15.65 -40.82
C THR A 301 -15.01 14.32 -41.18
N GLN A 302 -15.23 14.06 -42.46
CA GLN A 302 -15.80 12.80 -42.93
C GLN A 302 -14.79 11.65 -42.90
N ILE A 303 -15.27 10.46 -42.53
CA ILE A 303 -14.53 9.20 -42.54
C ILE A 303 -14.91 8.45 -43.81
N GLY A 304 -13.98 8.33 -44.76
CA GLY A 304 -14.24 7.67 -46.04
C GLY A 304 -15.22 8.44 -46.92
N THR A 305 -16.08 7.73 -47.64
CA THR A 305 -17.11 8.28 -48.53
C THR A 305 -18.51 8.02 -47.97
N ASP A 306 -19.55 8.47 -48.68
CA ASP A 306 -20.92 8.08 -48.36
C ASP A 306 -21.14 6.60 -48.72
N PHE A 307 -21.95 5.92 -47.92
CA PHE A 307 -22.27 4.51 -48.07
C PHE A 307 -23.71 4.35 -48.52
N MET A 308 -23.92 3.67 -49.65
CA MET A 308 -25.21 3.57 -50.34
C MET A 308 -26.00 2.29 -50.03
N SER A 309 -25.52 1.49 -49.07
CA SER A 309 -26.20 0.26 -48.63
C SER A 309 -26.49 0.33 -47.14
N PRO A 310 -27.69 -0.05 -46.67
CA PRO A 310 -27.98 -0.14 -45.25
C PRO A 310 -27.14 -1.25 -44.61
N VAL A 311 -26.89 -1.13 -43.30
CA VAL A 311 -26.06 -2.07 -42.54
C VAL A 311 -26.79 -2.43 -41.25
N GLN A 312 -26.76 -3.68 -40.83
CA GLN A 312 -27.35 -4.08 -39.55
C GLN A 312 -26.34 -4.87 -38.72
N ASN A 313 -26.06 -4.39 -37.51
CA ASN A 313 -25.15 -4.99 -36.54
C ASN A 313 -23.80 -5.43 -37.15
N SER A 314 -23.25 -4.60 -38.02
CA SER A 314 -22.04 -4.92 -38.78
C SER A 314 -21.16 -3.68 -38.93
N ALA A 315 -20.00 -3.84 -39.59
CA ALA A 315 -19.07 -2.75 -39.81
C ALA A 315 -19.69 -1.65 -40.68
N LEU A 316 -19.71 -0.43 -40.16
CA LEU A 316 -20.14 0.80 -40.85
C LEU A 316 -18.96 1.47 -41.57
N GLY A 317 -17.73 1.26 -41.09
CA GLY A 317 -16.54 1.83 -41.69
C GLY A 317 -15.32 1.68 -40.80
N THR A 318 -14.17 2.16 -41.27
CA THR A 318 -12.92 2.13 -40.52
C THR A 318 -12.35 3.53 -40.43
N TRP A 319 -12.05 3.97 -39.21
CA TRP A 319 -11.49 5.27 -38.91
C TRP A 319 -10.01 5.17 -38.58
N GLN A 320 -9.16 5.86 -39.35
CA GLN A 320 -7.74 6.00 -39.07
C GLN A 320 -7.52 7.16 -38.10
N THR A 321 -7.03 6.85 -36.90
CA THR A 321 -6.74 7.85 -35.86
C THR A 321 -5.26 8.25 -35.82
N TYR A 322 -4.39 7.56 -36.57
CA TYR A 322 -2.99 7.96 -36.72
C TYR A 322 -2.88 9.35 -37.35
N GLY A 323 -2.05 10.21 -36.76
CA GLY A 323 -1.86 11.59 -37.19
C GLY A 323 -2.92 12.58 -36.70
N LEU A 324 -3.97 12.11 -36.01
CA LEU A 324 -4.86 13.00 -35.26
C LEU A 324 -4.22 13.38 -33.92
N ALA A 325 -4.53 14.59 -33.46
CA ALA A 325 -4.16 15.00 -32.11
C ALA A 325 -4.85 14.09 -31.08
N GLU A 326 -4.17 13.79 -29.99
CA GLU A 326 -4.73 12.98 -28.92
C GLU A 326 -5.80 13.73 -28.13
N GLY A 327 -6.64 12.97 -27.43
CA GLY A 327 -7.68 13.49 -26.55
C GLY A 327 -9.10 13.14 -27.02
N LEU A 328 -10.07 13.91 -26.55
CA LEU A 328 -11.49 13.60 -26.70
C LEU A 328 -12.03 13.98 -28.09
N TYR A 329 -12.78 13.06 -28.70
CA TYR A 329 -13.45 13.21 -29.99
C TYR A 329 -14.90 12.74 -29.90
N THR A 330 -15.75 13.29 -30.76
CA THR A 330 -17.11 12.80 -30.98
C THR A 330 -17.18 12.20 -32.38
N LEU A 331 -17.61 10.95 -32.48
CA LEU A 331 -17.99 10.27 -33.72
C LEU A 331 -19.49 10.48 -33.95
N GLN A 332 -19.87 10.76 -35.19
CA GLN A 332 -21.24 10.92 -35.61
C GLN A 332 -21.53 10.03 -36.82
N LEU A 333 -22.61 9.26 -36.71
CA LEU A 333 -23.23 8.53 -37.81
C LEU A 333 -24.49 9.28 -38.23
N THR A 334 -24.58 9.65 -39.51
CA THR A 334 -25.74 10.33 -40.09
C THR A 334 -26.28 9.49 -41.23
N ALA A 335 -27.54 9.12 -41.18
CA ALA A 335 -28.24 8.43 -42.26
C ALA A 335 -29.26 9.38 -42.90
N VAL A 336 -29.34 9.33 -44.23
CA VAL A 336 -30.16 10.22 -45.07
C VAL A 336 -31.23 9.38 -45.77
N ARG A 337 -32.45 9.89 -45.81
CA ARG A 337 -33.57 9.31 -46.57
C ARG A 337 -33.72 9.98 -47.93
N ASN A 338 -34.42 9.33 -48.86
CA ASN A 338 -34.69 9.87 -50.20
C ASN A 338 -35.50 11.18 -50.21
N ASP A 339 -36.19 11.50 -49.11
CA ASP A 339 -36.88 12.79 -48.89
C ASP A 339 -35.96 13.88 -48.30
N ASN A 340 -34.67 13.60 -48.16
CA ASN A 340 -33.63 14.41 -47.52
C ASN A 340 -33.77 14.61 -46.00
N THR A 341 -34.67 13.88 -45.33
CA THR A 341 -34.67 13.85 -43.86
C THR A 341 -33.50 13.01 -43.34
N ILE A 342 -32.99 13.38 -42.16
CA ILE A 342 -31.83 12.71 -41.56
C ILE A 342 -32.17 12.06 -40.22
N GLY A 343 -31.43 11.00 -39.89
CA GLY A 343 -31.31 10.46 -38.54
C GLY A 343 -29.84 10.42 -38.14
N SER A 344 -29.51 10.76 -36.90
CA SER A 344 -28.12 10.82 -36.45
C SER A 344 -27.91 10.18 -35.09
N PHE A 345 -26.73 9.60 -34.90
CA PHE A 345 -26.26 9.06 -33.62
C PHE A 345 -24.83 9.55 -33.36
N THR A 346 -24.50 9.87 -32.11
CA THR A 346 -23.15 10.28 -31.72
C THR A 346 -22.61 9.44 -30.58
N THR A 347 -21.30 9.17 -30.59
CA THR A 347 -20.57 8.53 -29.49
C THR A 347 -19.26 9.26 -29.24
N GLN A 348 -18.90 9.47 -27.98
CA GLN A 348 -17.64 10.11 -27.61
C GLN A 348 -16.55 9.04 -27.43
N VAL A 349 -15.30 9.36 -27.77
CA VAL A 349 -14.14 8.47 -27.60
C VAL A 349 -12.89 9.27 -27.31
N THR A 350 -11.92 8.67 -26.63
CA THR A 350 -10.60 9.28 -26.42
C THR A 350 -9.61 8.63 -27.36
N ILE A 351 -9.00 9.41 -28.26
CA ILE A 351 -7.89 8.94 -29.08
C ILE A 351 -6.63 8.99 -28.22
N ASP A 352 -6.00 7.84 -28.09
CA ASP A 352 -4.74 7.68 -27.38
C ASP A 352 -3.82 6.71 -28.14
N ASN A 353 -2.83 7.25 -28.85
CA ASN A 353 -1.91 6.47 -29.67
C ASN A 353 -0.51 6.37 -29.03
N THR A 354 -0.33 6.94 -27.84
CA THR A 354 0.95 6.98 -27.15
C THR A 354 1.10 5.72 -26.29
N SER A 355 2.27 5.07 -26.38
CA SER A 355 2.56 3.96 -25.47
C SER A 355 2.90 4.47 -24.07
N PRO A 356 2.52 3.74 -23.01
CA PRO A 356 2.94 4.05 -21.66
C PRO A 356 4.47 3.93 -21.51
N SER A 357 5.02 4.52 -20.47
CA SER A 357 6.39 4.26 -19.99
C SER A 357 6.38 3.16 -18.93
N ALA A 358 7.49 2.42 -18.82
CA ALA A 358 7.68 1.44 -17.74
C ALA A 358 9.17 1.18 -17.46
N GLU A 359 9.55 1.32 -16.20
CA GLU A 359 10.90 1.05 -15.70
C GLU A 359 10.83 0.25 -14.40
N VAL A 360 11.63 -0.83 -14.32
CA VAL A 360 11.81 -1.57 -13.08
C VAL A 360 12.81 -0.78 -12.23
N ILE A 361 12.33 -0.20 -11.14
CA ILE A 361 13.16 0.61 -10.23
C ILE A 361 13.69 -0.18 -9.04
N ASN A 362 13.04 -1.31 -8.72
CA ASN A 362 13.55 -2.30 -7.78
C ASN A 362 13.15 -3.71 -8.26
N PRO A 363 14.04 -4.71 -8.20
CA PRO A 363 15.44 -4.65 -7.77
C PRO A 363 16.33 -3.86 -8.73
N ARG A 364 17.54 -3.50 -8.29
CA ARG A 364 18.59 -2.95 -9.17
C ARG A 364 19.25 -4.06 -9.97
N ASP A 365 19.78 -3.70 -11.14
CA ASP A 365 20.57 -4.62 -11.96
C ASP A 365 21.82 -5.11 -11.20
N GLY A 366 22.03 -6.42 -11.21
CA GLY A 366 23.07 -7.11 -10.47
C GLY A 366 22.80 -7.33 -8.97
N GLN A 367 21.65 -6.92 -8.43
CA GLN A 367 21.35 -7.06 -7.00
C GLN A 367 21.37 -8.53 -6.55
N VAL A 368 21.91 -8.77 -5.36
CA VAL A 368 22.10 -10.11 -4.77
C VAL A 368 21.09 -10.31 -3.65
N TYR A 369 20.52 -11.52 -3.59
CA TYR A 369 19.60 -12.00 -2.55
C TYR A 369 20.11 -13.34 -1.98
N VAL A 370 19.87 -13.59 -0.70
CA VAL A 370 20.25 -14.82 0.02
C VAL A 370 19.01 -15.68 0.22
N SER A 371 19.02 -16.95 -0.20
CA SER A 371 17.80 -17.75 -0.31
C SER A 371 17.07 -18.05 1.00
N ASP A 372 17.78 -18.03 2.13
CA ASP A 372 17.23 -18.38 3.44
C ASP A 372 16.93 -17.13 4.30
N ASP A 373 17.58 -15.99 4.01
CA ASP A 373 17.34 -14.70 4.67
C ASP A 373 16.29 -13.85 3.96
N ASP A 374 16.30 -13.86 2.63
CA ASP A 374 15.42 -13.04 1.80
C ASP A 374 14.22 -13.86 1.32
N GLU A 375 13.07 -13.70 1.96
CA GLU A 375 11.84 -14.43 1.60
C GLU A 375 11.28 -13.99 0.22
N TYR A 376 11.45 -12.72 -0.15
CA TYR A 376 10.89 -12.17 -1.38
C TYR A 376 11.72 -11.04 -2.00
N VAL A 377 11.63 -10.94 -3.32
CA VAL A 377 12.05 -9.76 -4.09
C VAL A 377 10.84 -8.86 -4.29
N ASN A 378 10.92 -7.62 -3.81
CA ASN A 378 9.89 -6.61 -4.06
C ASN A 378 10.12 -5.96 -5.44
N LEU A 379 9.32 -6.34 -6.44
CA LEU A 379 9.39 -5.77 -7.78
C LEU A 379 8.62 -4.46 -7.82
N GLN A 380 9.31 -3.34 -7.88
CA GLN A 380 8.72 -2.02 -7.99
C GLN A 380 8.93 -1.46 -9.38
N VAL A 381 7.85 -0.98 -10.00
CA VAL A 381 7.85 -0.43 -11.35
C VAL A 381 7.35 1.01 -11.29
N ASP A 382 8.10 1.91 -11.92
CA ASP A 382 7.59 3.21 -12.31
C ASP A 382 6.98 3.07 -13.71
N ALA A 383 5.65 3.20 -13.80
CA ALA A 383 4.94 3.13 -15.06
C ALA A 383 3.89 4.24 -15.09
N ALA A 384 3.81 4.92 -16.22
CA ALA A 384 2.92 6.06 -16.41
C ALA A 384 2.41 6.11 -17.84
N ASP A 385 1.29 6.78 -18.00
CA ASP A 385 0.64 6.99 -19.28
C ASP A 385 0.10 8.43 -19.35
N ASN A 386 0.00 8.99 -20.55
CA ASN A 386 -0.55 10.33 -20.81
C ASN A 386 -2.05 10.42 -20.47
N PHE A 387 -2.81 9.33 -20.53
CA PHE A 387 -4.24 9.31 -20.18
C PHE A 387 -4.58 8.33 -19.06
N ALA A 388 -4.34 7.03 -19.28
CA ALA A 388 -4.80 6.02 -18.35
C ALA A 388 -4.06 4.68 -18.51
N MET A 389 -3.33 4.31 -17.46
CA MET A 389 -2.81 2.95 -17.30
C MET A 389 -3.94 1.92 -17.22
N ARG A 390 -3.72 0.74 -17.82
CA ARG A 390 -4.60 -0.43 -17.66
C ARG A 390 -3.99 -1.49 -16.76
N ARG A 391 -2.72 -1.84 -16.97
CA ARG A 391 -2.00 -2.82 -16.15
C ARG A 391 -0.50 -2.84 -16.38
N VAL A 392 0.22 -3.40 -15.41
CA VAL A 392 1.62 -3.84 -15.50
C VAL A 392 1.68 -5.34 -15.25
N VAL A 393 2.34 -6.08 -16.13
CA VAL A 393 2.53 -7.54 -16.05
C VAL A 393 3.98 -7.85 -15.72
N TYR A 394 4.21 -8.68 -14.71
CA TYR A 394 5.53 -9.02 -14.19
C TYR A 394 5.99 -10.37 -14.73
N ILE A 395 7.24 -10.41 -15.19
CA ILE A 395 7.81 -11.57 -15.87
C ILE A 395 9.20 -11.87 -15.30
N VAL A 396 9.44 -13.12 -14.92
CA VAL A 396 10.74 -13.62 -14.44
C VAL A 396 11.15 -14.82 -15.28
N ASN A 397 12.33 -14.79 -15.89
CA ASN A 397 12.84 -15.83 -16.79
C ASN A 397 11.84 -16.22 -17.90
N ASN A 398 11.16 -15.23 -18.48
CA ASN A 398 10.08 -15.38 -19.47
C ASN A 398 8.80 -16.08 -18.96
N THR A 399 8.68 -16.31 -17.67
CA THR A 399 7.46 -16.83 -17.04
C THR A 399 6.64 -15.69 -16.45
N TYR A 400 5.35 -15.65 -16.78
CA TYR A 400 4.39 -14.75 -16.13
C TYR A 400 4.30 -15.08 -14.65
N ILE A 401 4.54 -14.10 -13.79
CA ILE A 401 4.43 -14.29 -12.34
C ILE A 401 3.25 -13.53 -11.72
N GLY A 402 2.71 -12.49 -12.39
CA GLY A 402 1.59 -11.71 -11.88
C GLY A 402 1.33 -10.42 -12.65
N GLN A 403 0.30 -9.67 -12.25
CA GLN A 403 0.00 -8.36 -12.81
C GLN A 403 -0.60 -7.42 -11.74
N THR A 404 -0.50 -6.12 -11.96
CA THR A 404 -1.14 -5.05 -11.18
C THR A 404 -1.90 -4.11 -12.10
N THR A 405 -3.00 -3.54 -11.61
CA THR A 405 -3.85 -2.60 -12.37
C THR A 405 -3.93 -1.21 -11.74
N VAL A 406 -3.35 -1.05 -10.55
CA VAL A 406 -3.41 0.19 -9.75
C VAL A 406 -2.01 0.52 -9.25
N ALA A 407 -1.65 1.81 -9.31
CA ALA A 407 -0.39 2.33 -8.78
C ALA A 407 -0.44 2.45 -7.23
N PRO A 408 0.70 2.34 -6.52
CA PRO A 408 2.04 2.05 -7.03
C PRO A 408 2.16 0.62 -7.56
N PHE A 409 2.80 0.46 -8.72
CA PHE A 409 2.89 -0.84 -9.40
C PHE A 409 3.98 -1.71 -8.74
N THR A 410 3.58 -2.44 -7.70
CA THR A 410 4.45 -3.35 -6.94
C THR A 410 4.00 -4.80 -7.00
N TYR A 411 4.94 -5.74 -7.09
CA TYR A 411 4.67 -7.18 -7.02
C TYR A 411 5.70 -7.91 -6.17
N ARG A 412 5.26 -8.81 -5.29
CA ARG A 412 6.15 -9.65 -4.49
C ARG A 412 6.42 -10.96 -5.21
N TRP A 413 7.68 -11.24 -5.50
CA TRP A 413 8.12 -12.51 -6.06
C TRP A 413 8.91 -13.28 -5.00
N THR A 414 8.42 -14.46 -4.60
CA THR A 414 9.08 -15.32 -3.62
C THR A 414 10.45 -15.78 -4.15
N VAL A 415 11.49 -15.61 -3.34
CA VAL A 415 12.83 -16.08 -3.67
C VAL A 415 12.82 -17.61 -3.63
N PRO A 416 13.28 -18.29 -4.70
CA PRO A 416 13.36 -19.75 -4.67
C PRO A 416 14.45 -20.23 -3.72
N THR A 417 14.11 -21.17 -2.84
CA THR A 417 15.07 -21.84 -1.96
C THR A 417 16.14 -22.54 -2.80
N LEU A 418 17.41 -22.29 -2.48
CA LEU A 418 18.53 -22.98 -3.08
C LEU A 418 19.03 -24.08 -2.14
N PRO A 419 19.51 -25.23 -2.67
CA PRO A 419 20.10 -26.26 -1.84
C PRO A 419 21.38 -25.74 -1.16
N LYS A 420 21.55 -26.06 0.13
CA LYS A 420 22.78 -25.75 0.87
C LYS A 420 23.98 -26.47 0.23
N PRO A 421 25.12 -25.80 -0.01
CA PRO A 421 26.29 -26.43 -0.62
C PRO A 421 26.84 -27.55 0.26
N LEU A 422 27.17 -28.70 -0.35
CA LEU A 422 27.88 -29.79 0.35
C LEU A 422 29.40 -29.51 0.49
N ASP A 423 29.93 -28.54 -0.27
CA ASP A 423 31.32 -28.11 -0.25
C ASP A 423 31.40 -26.57 -0.42
N LYS A 424 32.19 -25.90 0.43
CA LYS A 424 32.44 -24.44 0.42
C LYS A 424 33.12 -23.95 -0.87
N SER A 425 33.62 -24.85 -1.74
CA SER A 425 34.25 -24.50 -3.03
C SER A 425 33.26 -24.26 -4.18
N SER A 426 31.98 -24.62 -4.03
CA SER A 426 31.00 -24.61 -5.11
C SER A 426 30.19 -23.31 -5.15
N ASN A 427 30.34 -22.53 -6.23
CA ASN A 427 29.57 -21.30 -6.45
C ASN A 427 28.16 -21.61 -6.97
N TYR A 428 27.19 -21.75 -6.05
CA TYR A 428 25.77 -21.93 -6.38
C TYR A 428 25.04 -20.59 -6.56
N THR A 429 25.53 -19.73 -7.46
CA THR A 429 24.80 -18.51 -7.83
C THR A 429 23.78 -18.80 -8.93
N LYS A 430 22.52 -18.43 -8.73
CA LYS A 430 21.47 -18.51 -9.77
C LYS A 430 21.01 -17.13 -10.20
N THR A 431 21.07 -16.86 -11.50
CA THR A 431 20.63 -15.58 -12.08
C THR A 431 19.16 -15.64 -12.51
N TYR A 432 18.42 -14.57 -12.25
CA TYR A 432 17.05 -14.38 -12.71
C TYR A 432 16.93 -13.08 -13.51
N THR A 433 16.29 -13.14 -14.67
CA THR A 433 16.00 -11.99 -15.51
C THR A 433 14.56 -11.51 -15.27
N ILE A 434 14.42 -10.28 -14.83
CA ILE A 434 13.14 -9.62 -14.52
C ILE A 434 12.87 -8.55 -15.57
N TYR A 435 11.63 -8.47 -16.03
CA TYR A 435 11.13 -7.32 -16.79
C TYR A 435 9.61 -7.25 -16.67
N VAL A 436 9.03 -6.13 -17.10
CA VAL A 436 7.59 -5.96 -17.13
C VAL A 436 7.08 -5.59 -18.51
N THR A 437 5.79 -5.84 -18.74
CA THR A 437 5.05 -5.23 -19.84
C THR A 437 3.93 -4.37 -19.28
N ALA A 438 3.94 -3.09 -19.63
CA ALA A 438 2.89 -2.14 -19.27
C ALA A 438 1.93 -1.96 -20.45
N SER A 439 0.66 -1.74 -20.16
CA SER A 439 -0.36 -1.39 -21.16
C SER A 439 -1.34 -0.37 -20.63
N ASP A 440 -1.84 0.49 -21.51
CA ASP A 440 -2.88 1.49 -21.25
C ASP A 440 -4.30 0.98 -21.60
N GLN A 441 -5.30 1.85 -21.43
CA GLN A 441 -6.71 1.57 -21.74
C GLN A 441 -7.03 1.51 -23.24
N ALA A 442 -6.28 2.22 -24.11
CA ALA A 442 -6.39 2.12 -25.57
C ALA A 442 -5.76 0.83 -26.12
N GLY A 443 -4.98 0.13 -25.28
CA GLY A 443 -4.25 -1.08 -25.58
C GLY A 443 -2.83 -0.84 -26.10
N ASN A 444 -2.27 0.38 -26.06
CA ASN A 444 -0.83 0.53 -26.29
C ASN A 444 -0.06 -0.10 -25.14
N GLY A 445 1.21 -0.37 -25.41
CA GLY A 445 2.03 -1.06 -24.45
C GLY A 445 3.52 -0.93 -24.75
N VAL A 446 4.28 -1.20 -23.71
CA VAL A 446 5.74 -1.16 -23.71
C VAL A 446 6.28 -2.33 -22.91
N LYS A 447 7.48 -2.78 -23.28
CA LYS A 447 8.27 -3.72 -22.50
C LYS A 447 9.42 -2.95 -21.86
N SER A 448 9.58 -3.10 -20.54
CA SER A 448 10.68 -2.44 -19.83
C SER A 448 12.04 -3.01 -20.27
N LYS A 449 13.11 -2.32 -19.90
CA LYS A 449 14.45 -2.93 -19.87
C LYS A 449 14.44 -4.14 -18.93
N LYS A 450 15.34 -5.08 -19.21
CA LYS A 450 15.58 -6.25 -18.36
C LYS A 450 16.50 -5.85 -17.21
N VAL A 451 16.23 -6.43 -16.04
CA VAL A 451 17.06 -6.36 -14.84
C VAL A 451 17.47 -7.78 -14.50
N GLU A 452 18.75 -8.01 -14.23
CA GLU A 452 19.26 -9.29 -13.76
C GLU A 452 19.53 -9.23 -12.25
N ILE A 453 19.12 -10.25 -11.52
CA ILE A 453 19.46 -10.43 -10.11
C ILE A 453 20.12 -11.77 -9.88
N LYS A 454 20.85 -11.89 -8.77
CA LYS A 454 21.53 -13.11 -8.35
C LYS A 454 20.95 -13.59 -7.03
N VAL A 455 20.65 -14.87 -6.94
CA VAL A 455 20.30 -15.54 -5.69
C VAL A 455 21.45 -16.48 -5.32
N ILE A 456 21.92 -16.40 -4.08
CA ILE A 456 22.97 -17.25 -3.51
C ILE A 456 22.41 -18.03 -2.31
N PRO A 457 22.92 -19.23 -2.00
CA PRO A 457 22.54 -19.94 -0.79
C PRO A 457 23.07 -19.21 0.44
N ASP A 458 22.41 -19.41 1.58
CA ASP A 458 22.93 -19.02 2.88
C ASP A 458 24.17 -19.87 3.25
N LEU A 459 25.20 -19.21 3.75
CA LEU A 459 26.50 -19.79 4.12
C LEU A 459 26.79 -19.69 5.63
N GLU A 460 25.87 -19.15 6.45
CA GLU A 460 26.08 -19.08 7.89
C GLU A 460 26.04 -20.48 8.56
N GLU A 461 26.97 -20.68 9.49
CA GLU A 461 27.15 -21.93 10.26
C GLU A 461 26.18 -21.97 11.44
N ASP A 462 25.60 -23.15 11.72
CA ASP A 462 24.81 -23.47 12.93
C ASP A 462 25.58 -23.26 14.24
#